data_AF-A0A954JVB5-F1
#
_entry.id   AF-A0A954JVB5-F1
#
_cell.length_a   1.000
_cell.length_b   1.000
_cell.length_c   1.000
_cell.angle_alpha   90.00
_cell.angle_beta   90.00
_cell.angle_gamma   90.00
#
_symmetry.space_group_name_H-M   'P 1'
#
loop_
_entity.id
_entity.type
_entity.pdbx_description
1 polymer ?
#
loop_
_entity_poly.entity_id
_entity_poly.type
_entity_poly.pdbx_seq_one_letter_code
_entity_poly.pdbx_strand_id
1 'polypeptide(L)'
;HKGSPADRAGLKVGDKITHIDGQDVGKALNPLRLPNYFSGRAGETIPIVVNRKQDGAQPTEVSLNVVPLDNPAWLEHPVFSNTPLAVESLGIAFHLIPTVLKVEEESPAAQAGIKPNALIKKIKILYPENQTAADWGPIPEVTYEFDDKNKNWANAFWEMQVRPGWPVELTYSQDGKIVEKKINPWVNPKQKPEEQWSLPVRGIRLQSLREIQKADSMGQALGMGVQYTTNSAKDIYLTLRSLITGRVSPMELSGPVTIAKVAYEVAHDGYAQLLLFLGFLSVNLAVLNFLPIPVLDGGHMVFLCWEGITRKRPNEKVLTAATYVGMIFVLGLMIFVLYLDIFLRALS
;
A
#
# COMPACT_ATOMS: atom_id res chain seq x y z
N HIS A 1 13.04 -7.06 -3.26
CA HIS A 1 12.70 -8.43 -3.73
C HIS A 1 13.97 -9.15 -4.20
N LYS A 2 13.98 -10.49 -4.30
CA LYS A 2 15.19 -11.24 -4.74
C LYS A 2 15.62 -10.82 -6.13
N GLY A 3 16.92 -10.67 -6.34
CA GLY A 3 17.51 -10.22 -7.60
C GLY A 3 17.40 -8.70 -7.86
N SER A 4 16.76 -7.93 -6.97
CA SER A 4 16.73 -6.46 -7.06
C SER A 4 18.12 -5.85 -6.84
N PRO A 5 18.35 -4.57 -7.23
CA PRO A 5 19.60 -3.88 -6.91
C PRO A 5 19.97 -3.91 -5.43
N ALA A 6 19.00 -3.73 -4.55
CA ALA A 6 19.22 -3.81 -3.12
C ALA A 6 19.64 -5.21 -2.65
N ASP A 7 18.99 -6.25 -3.17
CA ASP A 7 19.35 -7.64 -2.86
C ASP A 7 20.77 -7.97 -3.34
N ARG A 8 21.13 -7.54 -4.55
CA ARG A 8 22.49 -7.70 -5.09
C ARG A 8 23.55 -6.93 -4.30
N ALA A 9 23.19 -5.75 -3.78
CA ALA A 9 24.03 -4.97 -2.90
C ALA A 9 24.14 -5.56 -1.48
N GLY A 10 23.32 -6.57 -1.14
CA GLY A 10 23.33 -7.22 0.16
C GLY A 10 22.52 -6.52 1.24
N LEU A 11 21.56 -5.67 0.88
CA LEU A 11 20.55 -5.13 1.81
C LEU A 11 19.64 -6.25 2.32
N LYS A 12 19.27 -6.18 3.59
CA LYS A 12 18.45 -7.18 4.27
C LYS A 12 17.21 -6.54 4.91
N VAL A 13 16.16 -7.34 5.05
CA VAL A 13 14.98 -6.95 5.82
C VAL A 13 15.41 -6.65 7.26
N GLY A 14 14.95 -5.51 7.79
CA GLY A 14 15.32 -5.03 9.13
C GLY A 14 16.52 -4.08 9.16
N ASP A 15 17.23 -3.88 8.04
CA ASP A 15 18.28 -2.86 7.95
C ASP A 15 17.67 -1.46 8.14
N LYS A 16 18.30 -0.66 9.01
CA LYS A 16 17.97 0.76 9.15
C LYS A 16 18.97 1.59 8.36
N ILE A 17 18.53 2.20 7.26
CA ILE A 17 19.38 3.10 6.46
C ILE A 17 19.67 4.37 7.28
N THR A 18 20.95 4.66 7.50
CA THR A 18 21.40 5.82 8.28
C THR A 18 22.03 6.88 7.40
N HIS A 19 22.78 6.49 6.35
CA HIS A 19 23.38 7.43 5.42
C HIS A 19 23.22 6.97 3.96
N ILE A 20 23.09 7.94 3.06
CA ILE A 20 23.09 7.74 1.61
C ILE A 20 23.98 8.83 1.02
N ASP A 21 24.97 8.45 0.23
CA ASP A 21 25.90 9.40 -0.42
C ASP A 21 26.57 10.36 0.59
N GLY A 22 26.96 9.81 1.75
CA GLY A 22 27.55 10.57 2.87
C GLY A 22 26.56 11.44 3.65
N GLN A 23 25.28 11.51 3.28
CA GLN A 23 24.27 12.33 3.94
C GLN A 23 23.47 11.54 4.96
N ASP A 24 23.30 12.08 6.16
CA ASP A 24 22.43 11.52 7.21
C ASP A 24 20.96 11.52 6.76
N VAL A 25 20.38 10.32 6.68
CA VAL A 25 19.00 10.10 6.29
C VAL A 25 18.07 10.50 7.44
N GLY A 26 17.29 11.55 7.21
CA GLY A 26 16.38 12.15 8.18
C GLY A 26 16.85 13.49 8.75
N LYS A 27 18.14 13.83 8.68
CA LYS A 27 18.66 15.15 9.06
C LYS A 27 19.08 16.01 7.87
N ALA A 28 19.82 15.41 6.94
CA ALA A 28 20.32 16.08 5.74
C ALA A 28 19.53 15.65 4.49
N LEU A 29 19.22 14.36 4.38
CA LEU A 29 18.43 13.82 3.28
C LEU A 29 17.01 13.46 3.75
N ASN A 30 15.99 14.03 3.13
CA ASN A 30 14.59 13.71 3.46
C ASN A 30 14.24 12.28 2.96
N PRO A 31 13.90 11.34 3.86
CA PRO A 31 13.61 9.94 3.48
C PRO A 31 12.45 9.79 2.49
N LEU A 32 11.51 10.73 2.48
CA LEU A 32 10.36 10.69 1.58
C LEU A 32 10.70 10.98 0.13
N ARG A 33 11.92 11.47 -0.12
CA ARG A 33 12.40 11.79 -1.46
C ARG A 33 13.26 10.70 -2.05
N LEU A 34 13.55 9.65 -1.29
CA LEU A 34 14.36 8.52 -1.74
C LEU A 34 13.86 7.90 -3.05
N PRO A 35 12.54 7.74 -3.30
CA PRO A 35 12.05 7.21 -4.57
C PRO A 35 12.54 8.04 -5.78
N ASN A 36 12.35 9.36 -5.72
CA ASN A 36 12.81 10.28 -6.77
C ASN A 36 14.34 10.39 -6.82
N TYR A 37 15.00 10.42 -5.66
CA TYR A 37 16.46 10.52 -5.53
C TYR A 37 17.16 9.36 -6.23
N PHE A 38 16.71 8.12 -6.00
CA PHE A 38 17.33 6.95 -6.60
C PHE A 38 16.96 6.77 -8.07
N SER A 39 15.71 7.04 -8.45
CA SER A 39 15.29 6.98 -9.86
C SER A 39 16.03 7.99 -10.73
N GLY A 40 16.21 9.24 -10.27
CA GLY A 40 16.94 10.27 -11.00
C GLY A 40 18.44 10.04 -11.14
N ARG A 41 18.98 9.01 -10.47
CA ARG A 41 20.40 8.61 -10.49
C ARG A 41 20.57 7.17 -10.96
N ALA A 42 19.68 6.72 -11.84
CA ALA A 42 19.73 5.39 -12.42
C ALA A 42 21.12 5.10 -13.04
N GLY A 43 21.65 3.90 -12.78
CA GLY A 43 22.96 3.49 -13.25
C GLY A 43 24.16 4.05 -12.46
N GLU A 44 23.97 5.02 -11.57
CA GLU A 44 25.04 5.50 -10.70
C GLU A 44 25.28 4.55 -9.52
N THR A 45 26.55 4.42 -9.10
CA THR A 45 26.90 3.69 -7.88
C THR A 45 26.76 4.62 -6.69
N ILE A 46 25.80 4.33 -5.81
CA ILE A 46 25.47 5.17 -4.65
C ILE A 46 25.87 4.42 -3.37
N PRO A 47 26.77 4.99 -2.54
CA PRO A 47 27.13 4.38 -1.28
C PRO A 47 26.00 4.58 -0.26
N ILE A 48 25.67 3.53 0.47
CA ILE A 48 24.68 3.54 1.55
C ILE A 48 25.26 2.92 2.81
N VAL A 49 24.87 3.45 3.96
CA VAL A 49 25.24 2.94 5.26
C VAL A 49 23.98 2.50 5.98
N VAL A 50 23.98 1.25 6.45
CA VAL A 50 22.87 0.68 7.22
C VAL A 50 23.33 0.22 8.58
N ASN A 51 22.45 0.38 9.56
CA ASN A 51 22.59 -0.28 10.84
C ASN A 51 21.81 -1.59 10.82
N ARG A 52 22.54 -2.70 10.92
CA ARG A 52 22.01 -4.07 10.82
C ARG A 52 22.03 -4.74 12.18
N LYS A 53 20.85 -5.13 12.68
CA LYS A 53 20.72 -5.96 13.87
C LYS A 53 20.70 -7.43 13.48
N GLN A 54 21.65 -8.22 13.99
CA GLN A 54 21.63 -9.68 13.90
C GLN A 54 21.04 -10.25 15.19
N ASP A 55 20.38 -11.41 15.13
CA ASP A 55 19.75 -12.02 16.29
C ASP A 55 20.75 -12.22 17.44
N GLY A 56 20.44 -11.65 18.60
CA GLY A 56 21.28 -11.73 19.80
C GLY A 56 22.55 -10.87 19.79
N ALA A 57 22.86 -10.15 18.71
CA ALA A 57 24.05 -9.32 18.58
C ALA A 57 23.75 -7.81 18.65
N GLN A 58 24.78 -7.02 18.97
CA GLN A 58 24.69 -5.56 18.89
C GLN A 58 24.53 -5.11 17.43
N PRO A 59 23.78 -4.02 17.17
CA PRO A 59 23.63 -3.48 15.83
C PRO A 59 25.02 -3.11 15.24
N THR A 60 25.27 -3.53 13.99
CA THR A 60 26.54 -3.29 13.29
C THR A 60 26.33 -2.38 12.09
N GLU A 61 27.29 -1.49 11.87
CA GLU A 61 27.26 -0.61 10.71
C GLU A 61 27.81 -1.35 9.48
N VAL A 62 27.07 -1.32 8.38
CA VAL A 62 27.42 -1.98 7.12
C VAL A 62 27.36 -0.96 5.99
N SER A 63 28.48 -0.79 5.29
CA SER A 63 28.57 0.03 4.09
C SER A 63 28.31 -0.84 2.85
N LEU A 64 27.37 -0.42 2.00
CA LEU A 64 26.98 -1.11 0.77
C LEU A 64 26.99 -0.12 -0.39
N ASN A 65 27.05 -0.63 -1.61
CA ASN A 65 26.91 0.17 -2.82
C ASN A 65 25.71 -0.34 -3.62
N VAL A 66 24.76 0.54 -3.91
CA VAL A 66 23.58 0.21 -4.73
C VAL A 66 23.66 0.90 -6.08
N VAL A 67 23.11 0.25 -7.11
CA VAL A 67 22.99 0.80 -8.46
C VAL A 67 21.51 0.80 -8.86
N PRO A 68 20.81 1.94 -8.78
CA PRO A 68 19.38 2.00 -9.09
C PRO A 68 19.09 1.67 -10.55
N LEU A 69 17.93 1.03 -10.78
CA LEU A 69 17.39 0.81 -12.12
C LEU A 69 16.80 2.09 -12.70
N ASP A 70 16.86 2.20 -14.02
CA ASP A 70 16.16 3.22 -14.80
C ASP A 70 14.67 2.92 -14.88
N ASN A 71 14.01 3.08 -13.73
CA ASN A 71 12.56 3.02 -13.59
C ASN A 71 12.05 4.43 -13.26
N PRO A 72 10.96 4.89 -13.88
CA PRO A 72 10.36 6.17 -13.52
C PRO A 72 9.92 6.15 -12.06
N ALA A 73 10.27 7.18 -11.29
CA ALA A 73 9.75 7.32 -9.95
C ALA A 73 8.27 7.66 -9.99
N TRP A 74 7.46 6.77 -9.41
CA TRP A 74 6.12 7.14 -8.96
C TRP A 74 6.12 7.12 -7.43
N LEU A 75 5.78 8.25 -6.82
CA LEU A 75 5.62 8.31 -5.38
C LEU A 75 4.26 7.71 -5.05
N GLU A 76 4.23 6.41 -4.76
CA GLU A 76 3.02 5.74 -4.33
C GLU A 76 2.47 6.41 -3.07
N HIS A 77 1.21 6.82 -3.15
CA HIS A 77 0.46 7.26 -1.99
C HIS A 77 0.31 6.07 -1.03
N PRO A 78 0.78 6.15 0.23
CA PRO A 78 0.51 5.11 1.21
C PRO A 78 -1.01 5.01 1.43
N VAL A 79 -1.66 3.95 0.95
CA VAL A 79 -3.13 3.85 1.01
C VAL A 79 -3.59 3.54 2.44
N PHE A 80 -2.89 2.63 3.13
CA PHE A 80 -3.16 2.26 4.52
C PHE A 80 -2.09 2.79 5.47
N SER A 81 -2.43 2.93 6.75
CA SER A 81 -1.55 3.50 7.79
C SER A 81 -0.17 2.83 7.87
N ASN A 82 -0.12 1.50 7.77
CA ASN A 82 1.11 0.72 7.83
C ASN A 82 1.74 0.44 6.45
N THR A 83 1.28 1.08 5.36
CA THR A 83 1.81 0.82 4.00
C THR A 83 3.24 1.38 3.88
N PRO A 84 4.27 0.55 3.66
CA PRO A 84 5.64 1.04 3.50
C PRO A 84 5.78 1.86 2.22
N LEU A 85 6.76 2.76 2.21
CA LEU A 85 7.10 3.52 1.00
C LEU A 85 8.04 2.70 0.12
N ALA A 86 7.67 2.52 -1.14
CA ALA A 86 8.46 1.82 -2.12
C ALA A 86 9.56 2.70 -2.72
N VAL A 87 10.74 2.13 -2.91
CA VAL A 87 11.81 2.65 -3.77
C VAL A 87 12.01 1.62 -4.87
N GLU A 88 11.19 1.71 -5.91
CA GLU A 88 11.13 0.72 -6.97
C GLU A 88 12.47 0.52 -7.69
N SER A 89 13.18 1.61 -7.94
CA SER A 89 14.50 1.60 -8.59
C SER A 89 15.54 0.79 -7.82
N LEU A 90 15.34 0.55 -6.52
CA LEU A 90 16.15 -0.36 -5.70
C LEU A 90 15.48 -1.70 -5.41
N GLY A 91 14.17 -1.80 -5.61
CA GLY A 91 13.35 -2.97 -5.26
C GLY A 91 13.18 -3.16 -3.75
N ILE A 92 13.16 -2.07 -2.98
CA ILE A 92 12.92 -2.07 -1.52
C ILE A 92 11.64 -1.32 -1.17
N ALA A 93 11.13 -1.59 0.02
CA ALA A 93 10.09 -0.81 0.66
C ALA A 93 10.49 -0.57 2.12
N PHE A 94 10.22 0.61 2.67
CA PHE A 94 10.66 0.98 4.02
C PHE A 94 9.54 1.63 4.84
N HIS A 95 9.54 1.37 6.15
CA HIS A 95 8.73 2.12 7.11
C HIS A 95 9.46 3.36 7.57
N LEU A 96 8.76 4.50 7.57
CA LEU A 96 9.29 5.73 8.13
C LEU A 96 8.97 5.74 9.63
N ILE A 97 9.98 5.57 10.48
CA ILE A 97 9.76 5.48 11.93
C ILE A 97 9.43 6.88 12.48
N PRO A 98 8.39 7.06 13.32
CA PRO A 98 7.92 8.36 13.85
C PRO A 98 8.84 8.93 14.94
N THR A 99 10.16 8.83 14.77
CA THR A 99 11.15 9.44 15.66
C THR A 99 11.61 10.77 15.08
N VAL A 100 11.54 11.81 15.89
CA VAL A 100 12.00 13.14 15.50
C VAL A 100 13.51 13.17 15.52
N LEU A 101 14.14 13.30 14.35
CA LEU A 101 15.61 13.35 14.22
C LEU A 101 16.17 14.77 14.24
N LYS A 102 15.36 15.74 13.79
CA LYS A 102 15.71 17.15 13.72
C LYS A 102 14.44 17.98 13.88
N VAL A 103 14.56 19.13 14.53
CA VAL A 103 13.51 20.14 14.61
C VAL A 103 14.10 21.44 14.06
N GLU A 104 13.41 22.05 13.11
CA GLU A 104 13.82 23.35 12.56
C GLU A 104 13.58 24.47 13.58
N GLU A 105 14.53 25.38 13.70
CA GLU A 105 14.40 26.57 14.55
C GLU A 105 13.20 27.42 14.09
N GLU A 106 12.55 28.09 15.03
CA GLU A 106 11.33 28.90 14.80
C GLU A 106 10.09 28.12 14.31
N SER A 107 10.21 26.82 14.01
CA SER A 107 9.09 26.01 13.52
C SER A 107 7.96 25.86 14.56
N PRO A 108 6.71 25.61 14.13
CA PRO A 108 5.60 25.29 15.02
C PRO A 108 5.91 24.11 15.96
N ALA A 109 6.70 23.13 15.50
CA ALA A 109 7.15 22.02 16.32
C ALA A 109 8.13 22.47 17.43
N ALA A 110 9.07 23.36 17.12
CA ALA A 110 9.97 23.96 18.11
C ALA A 110 9.20 24.78 19.15
N GLN A 111 8.24 25.61 18.71
CA GLN A 111 7.38 26.41 19.60
C GLN A 111 6.52 25.52 20.51
N ALA A 112 6.10 24.36 20.02
CA ALA A 112 5.39 23.36 20.83
C ALA A 112 6.31 22.59 21.81
N GLY A 113 7.62 22.81 21.75
CA GLY A 113 8.61 22.20 22.63
C GLY A 113 9.02 20.78 22.23
N ILE A 114 8.75 20.36 20.99
CA ILE A 114 9.23 19.09 20.44
C ILE A 114 10.74 19.18 20.27
N LYS A 115 11.47 18.13 20.67
CA LYS A 115 12.93 18.04 20.57
C LYS A 115 13.35 16.80 19.78
N PRO A 116 14.59 16.74 19.28
CA PRO A 116 15.15 15.49 18.77
C PRO A 116 14.99 14.34 19.77
N ASN A 117 14.83 13.13 19.25
CA ASN A 117 14.51 11.89 19.94
C ASN A 117 13.08 11.78 20.50
N ALA A 118 12.20 12.77 20.28
CA ALA A 118 10.77 12.60 20.53
C ALA A 118 10.23 11.43 19.69
N LEU A 119 9.41 10.57 20.29
CA LEU A 119 8.69 9.53 19.59
C LEU A 119 7.23 9.94 19.44
N ILE A 120 6.78 10.21 18.21
CA ILE A 120 5.38 10.52 17.94
C ILE A 120 4.56 9.24 18.14
N LYS A 121 3.52 9.33 18.97
CA LYS A 121 2.63 8.23 19.34
C LYS A 121 1.27 8.33 18.67
N LYS A 122 0.81 9.55 18.41
CA LYS A 122 -0.47 9.81 17.77
C LYS A 122 -0.46 11.15 17.07
N ILE A 123 -1.15 11.23 15.95
CA ILE A 123 -1.49 12.49 15.29
C ILE A 123 -2.95 12.48 14.91
N LYS A 124 -3.65 13.57 15.24
CA LYS A 124 -5.01 13.84 14.79
C LYS A 124 -4.98 15.08 13.90
N ILE A 125 -5.40 14.93 12.65
CA ILE A 125 -5.47 16.02 11.66
C ILE A 125 -6.86 16.62 11.75
N LEU A 126 -6.93 17.88 12.16
CA LEU A 126 -8.17 18.58 12.47
C LEU A 126 -8.67 19.36 11.26
N TYR A 127 -9.99 19.37 11.11
CA TYR A 127 -10.64 20.22 10.13
C TYR A 127 -10.52 21.70 10.55
N PRO A 128 -10.15 22.64 9.65
CA PRO A 128 -10.01 24.04 10.01
C PRO A 128 -11.37 24.68 10.33
N GLU A 129 -11.46 25.41 11.44
CA GLU A 129 -12.69 26.06 11.92
C GLU A 129 -13.31 27.03 10.89
N ASN A 130 -12.52 27.58 9.96
CA ASN A 130 -12.93 28.59 8.98
C ASN A 130 -13.25 28.05 7.57
N GLN A 131 -13.25 26.73 7.36
CA GLN A 131 -13.63 26.16 6.06
C GLN A 131 -15.10 25.72 6.06
N THR A 132 -15.90 26.23 5.12
CA THR A 132 -17.22 25.65 4.84
C THR A 132 -17.04 24.23 4.32
N ALA A 133 -17.74 23.25 4.91
CA ALA A 133 -17.75 21.89 4.40
C ALA A 133 -18.11 21.92 2.91
N ALA A 134 -17.37 21.16 2.09
CA ALA A 134 -17.73 20.99 0.69
C ALA A 134 -19.14 20.39 0.58
N ASP A 135 -19.79 20.52 -0.58
CA ASP A 135 -21.16 20.02 -0.83
C ASP A 135 -21.36 18.51 -0.54
N TRP A 136 -20.27 17.78 -0.31
CA TRP A 136 -20.20 16.35 -0.02
C TRP A 136 -20.13 16.01 1.49
N GLY A 137 -20.33 16.99 2.37
CA GLY A 137 -20.34 16.82 3.83
C GLY A 137 -19.01 17.16 4.53
N PRO A 138 -18.98 17.10 5.87
CA PRO A 138 -17.77 17.40 6.63
C PRO A 138 -16.67 16.38 6.33
N ILE A 139 -15.47 16.87 6.02
CA ILE A 139 -14.30 16.01 5.85
C ILE A 139 -13.94 15.48 7.26
N PRO A 140 -13.99 14.16 7.51
CA PRO A 140 -13.77 13.62 8.84
C PRO A 140 -12.35 13.91 9.32
N GLU A 141 -12.20 14.19 10.62
CA GLU A 141 -10.89 14.26 11.28
C GLU A 141 -10.20 12.91 11.15
N VAL A 142 -8.93 12.92 10.74
CA VAL A 142 -8.18 11.68 10.52
C VAL A 142 -7.21 11.48 11.68
N THR A 143 -7.26 10.30 12.30
CA THR A 143 -6.40 9.96 13.44
C THR A 143 -5.49 8.80 13.07
N TYR A 144 -4.20 8.97 13.36
CA TYR A 144 -3.18 7.93 13.22
C TYR A 144 -2.54 7.66 14.57
N GLU A 145 -2.47 6.40 14.95
CA GLU A 145 -1.77 5.93 16.14
C GLU A 145 -0.55 5.11 15.73
N PHE A 146 0.55 5.31 16.44
CA PHE A 146 1.82 4.67 16.18
C PHE A 146 2.24 3.82 17.39
N ASP A 147 2.15 2.52 17.20
CA ASP A 147 2.44 1.50 18.21
C ASP A 147 3.37 0.43 17.64
N ASP A 148 3.45 -0.73 18.30
CA ASP A 148 4.31 -1.80 17.81
C ASP A 148 3.85 -2.44 16.50
N LYS A 149 2.57 -2.31 16.18
CA LYS A 149 1.93 -2.88 14.98
C LYS A 149 1.94 -1.90 13.80
N ASN A 150 1.86 -0.60 14.08
CA ASN A 150 1.89 0.46 13.08
C ASN A 150 3.00 1.48 13.40
N LYS A 151 4.22 1.23 12.93
CA LYS A 151 5.37 2.13 13.13
C LYS A 151 5.61 3.08 11.97
N ASN A 152 4.64 3.23 11.07
CA ASN A 152 4.87 3.91 9.81
C ASN A 152 4.25 5.31 9.78
N TRP A 153 5.11 6.32 9.81
CA TRP A 153 4.79 7.74 9.73
C TRP A 153 4.36 8.18 8.32
N ALA A 154 4.68 7.40 7.28
CA ALA A 154 4.55 7.82 5.89
C ALA A 154 3.12 8.24 5.50
N ASN A 155 2.11 7.47 5.91
CA ASN A 155 0.71 7.75 5.60
C ASN A 155 0.24 9.06 6.27
N ALA A 156 0.44 9.18 7.58
CA ALA A 156 0.07 10.39 8.31
C ALA A 156 0.78 11.64 7.75
N PHE A 157 2.06 11.51 7.39
CA PHE A 157 2.78 12.59 6.74
C PHE A 157 2.23 12.92 5.35
N TRP A 158 1.84 11.91 4.56
CA TRP A 158 1.17 12.15 3.29
C TRP A 158 -0.10 12.99 3.46
N GLU A 159 -0.96 12.62 4.42
CA GLU A 159 -2.17 13.38 4.71
C GLU A 159 -1.87 14.84 5.10
N MET A 160 -0.80 15.08 5.87
CA MET A 160 -0.33 16.43 6.17
C MET A 160 0.14 17.18 4.91
N GLN A 161 0.84 16.51 3.98
CA GLN A 161 1.31 17.11 2.74
C GLN A 161 0.16 17.48 1.78
N VAL A 162 -0.94 16.73 1.80
CA VAL A 162 -2.12 17.05 0.99
C VAL A 162 -3.05 18.07 1.62
N ARG A 163 -2.85 18.38 2.91
CA ARG A 163 -3.58 19.40 3.68
C ARG A 163 -2.64 20.35 4.43
N PRO A 164 -1.74 21.06 3.71
CA PRO A 164 -0.81 21.97 4.36
C PRO A 164 -1.58 23.08 5.09
N GLY A 165 -1.23 23.32 6.35
CA GLY A 165 -1.87 24.34 7.19
C GLY A 165 -3.05 23.86 8.03
N TRP A 166 -3.54 22.63 7.85
CA TRP A 166 -4.55 22.07 8.74
C TRP A 166 -3.96 21.85 10.14
N PRO A 167 -4.62 22.30 11.23
CA PRO A 167 -4.14 22.07 12.59
C PRO A 167 -3.99 20.58 12.88
N VAL A 168 -2.98 20.23 13.67
CA VAL A 168 -2.75 18.85 14.11
C VAL A 168 -2.62 18.79 15.62
N GLU A 169 -3.23 17.80 16.24
CA GLU A 169 -2.95 17.42 17.63
C GLU A 169 -1.94 16.28 17.62
N LEU A 170 -0.76 16.55 18.15
CA LEU A 170 0.35 15.60 18.23
C LEU A 170 0.53 15.12 19.66
N THR A 171 0.44 13.81 19.86
CA THR A 171 0.86 13.14 21.08
C THR A 171 2.23 12.52 20.86
N TYR A 172 3.21 12.88 21.67
CA TYR A 172 4.57 12.37 21.58
C TYR A 172 5.15 12.04 22.95
N SER A 173 6.09 11.10 22.97
CA SER A 173 6.90 10.79 24.15
C SER A 173 8.24 11.51 24.05
N GLN A 174 8.58 12.27 25.09
CA GLN A 174 9.87 12.94 25.25
C GLN A 174 10.39 12.62 26.65
N ASP A 175 11.60 12.05 26.74
CA ASP A 175 12.24 11.71 28.02
C ASP A 175 11.34 10.89 28.97
N GLY A 176 10.56 9.96 28.39
CA GLY A 176 9.62 9.09 29.11
C GLY A 176 8.28 9.73 29.48
N LYS A 177 8.10 11.04 29.24
CA LYS A 177 6.83 11.74 29.47
C LYS A 177 6.01 11.81 28.19
N ILE A 178 4.70 11.58 28.30
CA ILE A 178 3.77 11.75 27.19
C ILE A 178 3.24 13.18 27.23
N VAL A 179 3.34 13.87 26.09
CA VAL A 179 2.90 15.25 25.92
C VAL A 179 1.96 15.32 24.72
N GLU A 180 0.90 16.09 24.87
CA GLU A 180 -0.05 16.39 23.79
C GLU A 180 -0.01 17.89 23.47
N LYS A 181 0.10 18.21 22.18
CA LYS A 181 0.18 19.59 21.70
C LYS A 181 -0.62 19.76 20.41
N LYS A 182 -1.45 20.80 20.38
CA LYS A 182 -2.01 21.33 19.13
C LYS A 182 -0.96 22.19 18.44
N ILE A 183 -0.70 21.92 17.16
CA ILE A 183 0.32 22.55 16.33
C ILE A 183 -0.35 22.95 15.02
N ASN A 184 -0.02 24.14 14.51
CA ASN A 184 -0.45 24.56 13.19
C ASN A 184 0.75 24.41 12.24
N PRO A 185 0.81 23.36 11.40
CA PRO A 185 1.89 23.19 10.44
C PRO A 185 1.95 24.40 9.51
N TRP A 186 3.15 24.86 9.22
CA TRP A 186 3.37 25.97 8.30
C TRP A 186 4.31 25.55 7.18
N VAL A 187 4.27 26.24 6.05
CA VAL A 187 5.31 26.10 5.03
C VAL A 187 6.25 27.27 5.20
N ASN A 188 7.53 27.01 5.48
CA ASN A 188 8.52 28.08 5.66
C ASN A 188 8.71 28.81 4.32
N PRO A 189 8.33 30.10 4.21
CA PRO A 189 8.41 30.83 2.95
C PRO A 189 9.86 31.12 2.51
N LYS A 190 10.84 30.98 3.41
CA LYS A 190 12.26 31.18 3.11
C LYS A 190 12.92 29.93 2.50
N GLN A 191 12.31 28.75 2.63
CA GLN A 191 12.82 27.52 2.03
C GLN A 191 12.51 27.46 0.53
N LYS A 192 13.45 26.96 -0.26
CA LYS A 192 13.20 26.71 -1.69
C LYS A 192 12.05 25.71 -1.86
N PRO A 193 11.24 25.79 -2.92
CA PRO A 193 10.12 24.85 -3.14
C PRO A 193 10.55 23.39 -3.02
N GLU A 194 11.69 23.04 -3.60
CA GLU A 194 12.30 21.73 -3.53
C GLU A 194 12.89 21.38 -2.17
N GLU A 195 12.86 22.24 -1.14
CA GLU A 195 13.30 21.99 0.23
C GLU A 195 12.13 21.97 1.22
N GLN A 196 10.96 22.44 0.79
CA GLN A 196 9.74 22.43 1.59
C GLN A 196 9.32 20.99 1.95
N TRP A 197 8.76 20.84 3.15
CA TRP A 197 8.24 19.56 3.63
C TRP A 197 6.93 19.16 2.93
N SER A 198 6.13 20.14 2.50
CA SER A 198 4.93 19.92 1.69
C SER A 198 5.33 19.54 0.27
N LEU A 199 4.59 18.66 -0.39
CA LEU A 199 4.88 18.24 -1.76
C LEU A 199 5.11 19.46 -2.69
N PRO A 200 6.30 19.59 -3.31
CA PRO A 200 6.67 20.73 -4.15
C PRO A 200 5.85 20.79 -5.44
N VAL A 201 5.25 19.65 -5.82
CA VAL A 201 4.30 19.56 -6.92
C VAL A 201 3.01 20.24 -6.49
N ARG A 202 3.00 21.58 -6.53
CA ARG A 202 1.80 22.41 -6.70
C ARG A 202 1.25 22.24 -8.11
N GLY A 203 1.21 21.00 -8.59
CA GLY A 203 0.61 20.66 -9.87
C GLY A 203 -0.88 20.89 -9.79
N ILE A 204 -1.51 20.89 -10.96
CA ILE A 204 -2.96 20.77 -11.05
C ILE A 204 -3.32 19.44 -10.36
N ARG A 205 -3.88 19.52 -9.15
CA ARG A 205 -4.54 18.37 -8.55
C ARG A 205 -5.85 18.23 -9.30
N LEU A 206 -5.79 17.48 -10.39
CA LEU A 206 -6.98 16.89 -10.97
C LEU A 206 -7.51 15.93 -9.89
N GLN A 207 -8.37 16.46 -9.02
CA GLN A 207 -9.16 15.59 -8.16
C GLN A 207 -9.89 14.64 -9.10
N SER A 208 -9.84 13.35 -8.78
CA SER A 208 -10.59 12.38 -9.55
C SER A 208 -12.04 12.86 -9.58
N LEU A 209 -12.56 13.16 -10.78
CA LEU A 209 -13.93 13.58 -10.93
C LEU A 209 -14.79 12.43 -10.40
N ARG A 210 -15.42 12.65 -9.25
CA ARG A 210 -16.37 11.71 -8.67
C ARG A 210 -17.74 12.16 -9.13
N GLU A 211 -18.26 11.43 -10.10
CA GLU A 211 -19.61 11.64 -10.59
C GLU A 211 -20.48 10.49 -10.09
N ILE A 212 -21.62 10.83 -9.47
CA ILE A 212 -22.59 9.81 -9.10
C ILE A 212 -23.16 9.27 -10.39
N GLN A 213 -22.80 8.03 -10.74
CA GLN A 213 -23.40 7.36 -11.87
C GLN A 213 -24.83 6.97 -11.52
N LYS A 214 -25.79 7.72 -12.07
CA LYS A 214 -27.21 7.47 -11.92
C LYS A 214 -27.75 6.93 -13.23
N ALA A 215 -28.48 5.82 -13.15
CA ALA A 215 -29.29 5.36 -14.26
C ALA A 215 -30.60 6.16 -14.30
N ASP A 216 -30.91 6.72 -15.46
CA ASP A 216 -32.16 7.44 -15.74
C ASP A 216 -33.30 6.47 -16.09
N SER A 217 -32.99 5.21 -16.39
CA SER A 217 -33.96 4.16 -16.70
C SER A 217 -33.49 2.76 -16.28
N MET A 218 -34.43 1.82 -16.16
CA MET A 218 -34.11 0.42 -15.86
C MET A 218 -33.23 -0.23 -16.93
N GLY A 219 -33.42 0.12 -18.21
CA GLY A 219 -32.58 -0.38 -19.30
C GLY A 219 -31.13 0.12 -19.20
N GLN A 220 -30.94 1.38 -18.84
CA GLN A 220 -29.60 1.94 -18.58
C GLN A 220 -28.97 1.29 -17.35
N ALA A 221 -29.73 1.05 -16.27
CA ALA A 221 -29.22 0.36 -15.08
C ALA A 221 -28.73 -1.05 -15.41
N LEU A 222 -29.48 -1.81 -16.22
CA LEU A 222 -29.04 -3.12 -16.71
C LEU A 222 -27.78 -3.01 -17.59
N GLY A 223 -27.74 -2.05 -18.51
CA GLY A 223 -26.57 -1.80 -19.35
C GLY A 223 -25.33 -1.47 -18.53
N MET A 224 -25.46 -0.61 -17.52
CA MET A 224 -24.39 -0.29 -16.56
C MET A 224 -23.96 -1.53 -15.77
N GLY A 225 -24.90 -2.37 -15.32
CA GLY A 225 -24.59 -3.63 -14.64
C GLY A 225 -23.80 -4.61 -15.51
N VAL A 226 -24.18 -4.76 -16.78
CA VAL A 226 -23.45 -5.59 -17.76
C VAL A 226 -22.06 -5.01 -18.02
N GLN A 227 -21.94 -3.69 -18.16
CA GLN A 227 -20.65 -3.03 -18.36
C GLN A 227 -19.73 -3.21 -17.15
N TYR A 228 -20.24 -2.99 -15.94
CA TYR A 228 -19.52 -3.19 -14.68
C TYR A 228 -19.04 -4.64 -14.53
N THR A 229 -19.92 -5.60 -14.80
CA THR A 229 -19.61 -7.03 -14.76
C THR A 229 -18.52 -7.39 -15.78
N THR A 230 -18.63 -6.89 -17.00
CA THR A 230 -17.67 -7.15 -18.08
C THR A 230 -16.29 -6.57 -17.76
N ASN A 231 -16.24 -5.34 -17.25
CA ASN A 231 -14.99 -4.69 -16.85
C ASN A 231 -14.35 -5.44 -15.67
N SER A 232 -15.13 -5.73 -14.63
CA SER A 232 -14.67 -6.51 -13.47
C SER A 232 -14.08 -7.85 -13.90
N ALA A 233 -14.77 -8.58 -14.78
CA ALA A 233 -14.29 -9.86 -15.28
C ALA A 233 -12.96 -9.76 -16.05
N LYS A 234 -12.78 -8.70 -16.86
CA LYS A 234 -11.52 -8.42 -17.55
C LYS A 234 -10.40 -8.12 -16.56
N ASP A 235 -10.66 -7.28 -15.56
CA ASP A 235 -9.65 -6.89 -14.56
C ASP A 235 -9.19 -8.10 -13.74
N ILE A 236 -10.13 -8.97 -13.35
CA ILE A 236 -9.84 -10.23 -12.67
C ILE A 236 -8.96 -11.13 -13.55
N TYR A 237 -9.31 -11.29 -14.83
CA TYR A 237 -8.50 -12.09 -15.77
C TYR A 237 -7.09 -11.52 -15.96
N LEU A 238 -6.95 -10.20 -16.13
CA LEU A 238 -5.65 -9.55 -16.25
C LEU A 238 -4.81 -9.72 -14.99
N THR A 239 -5.44 -9.68 -13.81
CA THR A 239 -4.78 -9.92 -12.53
C THR A 239 -4.29 -11.36 -12.42
N LEU A 240 -5.13 -12.35 -12.76
CA LEU A 240 -4.73 -13.77 -12.81
C LEU A 240 -3.57 -14.00 -13.77
N ARG A 241 -3.62 -13.39 -14.97
CA ARG A 241 -2.51 -13.45 -15.93
C ARG A 241 -1.23 -12.83 -15.36
N SER A 242 -1.35 -11.72 -14.64
CA SER A 242 -0.21 -11.01 -14.04
C SER A 242 0.43 -11.80 -12.91
N LEU A 243 -0.37 -12.53 -12.12
CA LEU A 243 0.09 -13.47 -11.12
C LEU A 243 0.87 -14.63 -11.74
N ILE A 244 0.32 -15.27 -12.79
CA ILE A 244 0.97 -16.40 -13.47
C ILE A 244 2.27 -15.96 -14.17
N THR A 245 2.31 -14.75 -14.71
CA THR A 245 3.50 -14.18 -15.35
C THR A 245 4.51 -13.59 -14.36
N GLY A 246 4.24 -13.63 -13.06
CA GLY A 246 5.12 -13.12 -12.00
C GLY A 246 5.25 -11.60 -11.94
N ARG A 247 4.37 -10.87 -12.63
CA ARG A 247 4.29 -9.40 -12.55
C ARG A 247 3.66 -8.93 -11.25
N VAL A 248 2.77 -9.75 -10.69
CA VAL A 248 2.18 -9.54 -9.36
C VAL A 248 2.65 -10.67 -8.46
N SER A 249 3.06 -10.33 -7.25
CA SER A 249 3.51 -11.30 -6.26
C SER A 249 2.33 -12.13 -5.74
N PRO A 250 2.44 -13.47 -5.63
CA PRO A 250 1.41 -14.28 -4.98
C PRO A 250 1.14 -13.89 -3.53
N MET A 251 2.09 -13.20 -2.88
CA MET A 251 1.94 -12.66 -1.52
C MET A 251 0.93 -11.51 -1.44
N GLU A 252 0.48 -10.96 -2.56
CA GLU A 252 -0.56 -9.92 -2.62
C GLU A 252 -1.98 -10.48 -2.66
N LEU A 253 -2.16 -11.80 -2.80
CA LEU A 253 -3.47 -12.43 -2.76
C LEU A 253 -4.15 -12.19 -1.40
N SER A 254 -5.33 -11.57 -1.43
CA SER A 254 -6.14 -11.29 -0.25
C SER A 254 -6.95 -12.52 0.16
N GLY A 255 -6.89 -12.91 1.43
CA GLY A 255 -7.72 -13.98 1.96
C GLY A 255 -9.02 -13.50 2.59
N PRO A 256 -9.79 -14.42 3.20
CA PRO A 256 -11.10 -14.13 3.76
C PRO A 256 -11.09 -13.05 4.86
N VAL A 257 -10.03 -12.98 5.66
CA VAL A 257 -9.92 -12.00 6.75
C VAL A 257 -9.69 -10.61 6.18
N THR A 258 -8.79 -10.50 5.20
CA THR A 258 -8.53 -9.23 4.51
C THR A 258 -9.78 -8.76 3.76
N ILE A 259 -10.49 -9.67 3.07
CA ILE A 259 -11.76 -9.36 2.40
C ILE A 259 -12.80 -8.83 3.39
N ALA A 260 -12.90 -9.42 4.59
CA ALA A 260 -13.81 -8.94 5.62
C ALA A 260 -13.46 -7.53 6.13
N LYS A 261 -12.18 -7.20 6.28
CA LYS A 261 -11.73 -5.85 6.65
C LYS A 261 -12.08 -4.82 5.58
N VAL A 262 -11.79 -5.13 4.31
CA VAL A 262 -12.15 -4.27 3.18
C VAL A 262 -13.67 -4.10 3.09
N ALA A 263 -14.44 -5.17 3.29
CA ALA A 263 -15.90 -5.09 3.33
C ALA A 263 -16.39 -4.14 4.43
N TYR A 264 -15.77 -4.19 5.62
CA TYR A 264 -16.07 -3.28 6.72
C TYR A 264 -15.76 -1.83 6.34
N GLU A 265 -14.60 -1.55 5.76
CA GLU A 265 -14.23 -0.20 5.30
C GLU A 265 -15.20 0.32 4.23
N VAL A 266 -15.49 -0.48 3.18
CA VAL A 266 -16.41 -0.11 2.10
C VAL A 266 -17.83 0.12 2.62
N ALA A 267 -18.26 -0.60 3.67
CA ALA A 267 -19.56 -0.37 4.28
C ALA A 267 -19.69 1.03 4.93
N HIS A 268 -18.57 1.65 5.35
CA HIS A 268 -18.59 3.04 5.85
C HIS A 268 -18.76 4.07 4.73
N ASP A 269 -18.39 3.74 3.50
CA ASP A 269 -18.54 4.62 2.34
C ASP A 269 -19.99 4.70 1.82
N GLY A 270 -20.84 3.73 2.22
CA GLY A 270 -22.27 3.71 1.95
C GLY A 270 -22.78 2.40 1.34
N TYR A 271 -24.11 2.24 1.34
CA TYR A 271 -24.77 1.02 0.88
C TYR A 271 -24.55 0.74 -0.62
N ALA A 272 -24.47 1.77 -1.46
CA ALA A 272 -24.27 1.60 -2.90
C ALA A 272 -22.90 0.99 -3.20
N GLN A 273 -21.86 1.46 -2.51
CA GLN A 273 -20.49 0.97 -2.60
C GLN A 273 -20.39 -0.47 -2.10
N LEU A 274 -21.06 -0.78 -0.99
CA LEU A 274 -21.13 -2.14 -0.47
C LEU A 274 -21.77 -3.11 -1.48
N LEU A 275 -22.88 -2.73 -2.12
CA LEU A 275 -23.53 -3.55 -3.15
C LEU A 275 -22.64 -3.76 -4.38
N LEU A 276 -21.94 -2.72 -4.84
CA LEU A 276 -20.98 -2.84 -5.93
C LEU A 276 -19.79 -3.73 -5.58
N PHE A 277 -19.31 -3.67 -4.34
CA PHE A 277 -18.24 -4.53 -3.82
C PHE A 277 -18.69 -5.99 -3.72
N LEU A 278 -19.89 -6.26 -3.19
CA LEU A 278 -20.49 -7.60 -3.20
C LEU A 278 -20.68 -8.13 -4.64
N GLY A 279 -21.09 -7.25 -5.56
CA GLY A 279 -21.16 -7.56 -6.99
C GLY A 279 -19.80 -7.95 -7.55
N PHE A 280 -18.75 -7.17 -7.26
CA PHE A 280 -17.37 -7.50 -7.67
C PHE A 280 -16.91 -8.85 -7.13
N LEU A 281 -17.15 -9.15 -5.84
CA LEU A 281 -16.83 -10.46 -5.25
C LEU A 281 -17.58 -11.61 -5.96
N SER A 282 -18.84 -11.38 -6.31
CA SER A 282 -19.65 -12.37 -7.04
C SER A 282 -19.09 -12.65 -8.44
N VAL A 283 -18.66 -11.60 -9.16
CA VAL A 283 -17.99 -11.74 -10.45
C VAL A 283 -16.64 -12.45 -10.31
N ASN A 284 -15.88 -12.16 -9.25
CA ASN A 284 -14.62 -12.84 -8.97
C ASN A 284 -14.80 -14.34 -8.78
N LEU A 285 -15.79 -14.75 -7.98
CA LEU A 285 -16.12 -16.16 -7.79
C LEU A 285 -16.56 -16.82 -9.11
N ALA A 286 -17.38 -16.13 -9.91
CA ALA A 286 -17.78 -16.63 -11.22
C ALA A 286 -16.57 -16.85 -12.13
N VAL A 287 -15.69 -15.85 -12.31
CA VAL A 287 -14.50 -15.96 -13.17
C VAL A 287 -13.56 -17.06 -12.70
N LEU A 288 -13.35 -17.20 -11.38
CA LEU A 288 -12.54 -18.28 -10.82
C LEU A 288 -13.17 -19.66 -11.08
N ASN A 289 -14.50 -19.79 -10.94
CA ASN A 289 -15.21 -21.03 -11.23
C ASN A 289 -15.16 -21.40 -12.72
N PHE A 290 -15.05 -20.42 -13.62
CA PHE A 290 -14.86 -20.64 -15.06
C PHE A 290 -13.46 -21.11 -15.45
N LEU A 291 -12.49 -21.13 -14.53
CA LEU A 291 -11.15 -21.64 -14.84
C LEU A 291 -11.21 -23.15 -15.17
N PRO A 292 -10.30 -23.64 -16.04
CA PRO A 292 -10.26 -25.05 -16.46
C PRO A 292 -9.67 -25.95 -15.37
N ILE A 293 -10.25 -25.91 -14.17
CA ILE A 293 -9.85 -26.69 -13.00
C ILE A 293 -10.91 -27.79 -12.81
N PRO A 294 -10.56 -29.08 -12.86
CA PRO A 294 -11.50 -30.20 -12.84
C PRO A 294 -12.50 -30.25 -11.68
N VAL A 295 -12.20 -29.63 -10.54
CA VAL A 295 -13.10 -29.56 -9.37
C VAL A 295 -14.11 -28.41 -9.45
N LEU A 296 -13.91 -27.47 -10.39
CA LEU A 296 -14.76 -26.31 -10.64
C LEU A 296 -15.60 -26.52 -11.91
N ASP A 297 -16.65 -25.70 -12.06
CA ASP A 297 -17.58 -25.75 -13.20
C ASP A 297 -16.86 -25.62 -14.55
N GLY A 298 -15.81 -24.80 -14.64
CA GLY A 298 -15.01 -24.65 -15.84
C GLY A 298 -14.24 -25.91 -16.22
N GLY A 299 -13.86 -26.76 -15.27
CA GLY A 299 -13.29 -28.08 -15.54
C GLY A 299 -14.28 -29.00 -16.22
N HIS A 300 -15.52 -29.04 -15.74
CA HIS A 300 -16.60 -29.80 -16.39
C HIS A 300 -16.86 -29.29 -17.81
N MET A 301 -16.86 -27.97 -18.01
CA MET A 301 -17.00 -27.37 -19.35
C MET A 301 -15.89 -27.84 -20.30
N VAL A 302 -14.62 -27.93 -19.85
CA VAL A 302 -13.53 -28.46 -20.66
C VAL A 302 -13.78 -29.92 -21.07
N PHE A 303 -14.27 -30.75 -20.17
CA PHE A 303 -14.59 -32.15 -20.49
C PHE A 303 -15.77 -32.26 -21.45
N LEU A 304 -16.79 -31.41 -21.33
CA LEU A 304 -17.90 -31.34 -22.28
C LEU A 304 -17.45 -30.86 -23.66
N CYS A 305 -16.55 -29.85 -23.73
CA CYS A 305 -15.95 -29.43 -24.98
C CYS A 305 -15.12 -30.55 -25.63
N TRP A 306 -14.34 -31.27 -24.82
CA TRP A 306 -13.60 -32.44 -25.28
C TRP A 306 -14.52 -33.53 -25.84
N GLU A 307 -15.59 -33.87 -25.13
CA GLU A 307 -16.57 -34.86 -25.59
C GLU A 307 -17.28 -34.38 -26.86
N GLY A 308 -17.62 -33.09 -26.97
CA GLY A 308 -18.22 -32.51 -28.17
C GLY A 308 -17.32 -32.63 -29.42
N ILE A 309 -16.01 -32.43 -29.26
CA ILE A 309 -15.03 -32.55 -30.35
C ILE A 309 -14.73 -34.02 -30.69
N THR A 310 -14.49 -34.84 -29.67
CA THR A 310 -14.04 -36.23 -29.85
C THR A 310 -15.18 -37.24 -30.02
N ARG A 311 -16.41 -36.83 -29.71
CA ARG A 311 -17.62 -37.67 -29.59
C ARG A 311 -17.44 -38.89 -28.70
N LYS A 312 -16.49 -38.84 -27.76
CA LYS A 312 -16.14 -39.93 -26.85
C LYS A 312 -16.17 -39.42 -25.42
N ARG A 313 -16.80 -40.20 -24.54
CA ARG A 313 -16.78 -39.92 -23.11
C ARG A 313 -15.33 -39.97 -22.59
N PRO A 314 -14.90 -38.98 -21.79
CA PRO A 314 -13.62 -39.04 -21.09
C PRO A 314 -13.54 -40.32 -20.24
N ASN A 315 -12.36 -40.90 -20.15
CA ASN A 315 -12.14 -42.06 -19.29
C ASN A 315 -12.41 -41.67 -17.83
N GLU A 316 -13.29 -42.40 -17.15
CA GLU A 316 -13.69 -42.16 -15.76
C GLU A 316 -12.50 -42.13 -14.79
N LYS A 317 -11.45 -42.93 -15.06
CA LYS A 317 -10.22 -42.92 -14.26
C LYS A 317 -9.45 -41.60 -14.39
N VAL A 318 -9.43 -41.04 -15.61
CA VAL A 318 -8.75 -39.76 -15.89
C VAL A 318 -9.54 -38.62 -15.28
N LEU A 319 -10.87 -38.62 -15.41
CA LEU A 319 -11.74 -37.63 -14.79
C LEU A 319 -11.57 -37.62 -13.27
N THR A 320 -11.70 -38.79 -12.64
CA THR A 320 -11.54 -38.94 -11.18
C THR A 320 -10.16 -38.47 -10.72
N ALA A 321 -9.09 -38.86 -11.40
CA ALA A 321 -7.73 -38.42 -11.07
C ALA A 321 -7.58 -36.90 -11.21
N ALA A 322 -8.09 -36.32 -12.30
CA ALA A 322 -8.04 -34.89 -12.54
C ALA A 322 -8.82 -34.10 -11.48
N THR A 323 -10.00 -34.58 -11.05
CA THR A 323 -10.79 -33.99 -9.96
C THR A 323 -10.04 -34.03 -8.64
N TYR A 324 -9.41 -35.15 -8.27
CA TYR A 324 -8.60 -35.22 -7.04
C TYR A 324 -7.40 -34.27 -7.08
N VAL A 325 -6.68 -34.21 -8.20
CA VAL A 325 -5.56 -33.27 -8.37
C VAL A 325 -6.05 -31.82 -8.24
N GLY A 326 -7.16 -31.47 -8.91
CA GLY A 326 -7.77 -30.15 -8.82
C GLY A 326 -8.20 -29.80 -7.40
N MET A 327 -8.81 -30.76 -6.68
CA MET A 327 -9.23 -30.58 -5.29
C MET A 327 -8.05 -30.33 -4.35
N ILE A 328 -6.99 -31.13 -4.46
CA ILE A 328 -5.76 -30.95 -3.65
C ILE A 328 -5.15 -29.58 -3.94
N PHE A 329 -5.10 -29.18 -5.21
CA PHE A 329 -4.60 -27.87 -5.60
C PHE A 329 -5.41 -26.72 -4.98
N VAL A 330 -6.75 -26.75 -5.09
CA VAL A 330 -7.62 -25.70 -4.54
C VAL A 330 -7.54 -25.65 -3.02
N LEU A 331 -7.57 -26.80 -2.34
CA LEU A 331 -7.42 -26.87 -0.89
C LEU A 331 -6.04 -26.35 -0.45
N GLY A 332 -4.98 -26.72 -1.16
CA GLY A 332 -3.63 -26.22 -0.91
C GLY A 332 -3.55 -24.70 -1.06
N LEU A 333 -4.15 -24.14 -2.11
CA LEU A 333 -4.22 -22.70 -2.32
C LEU A 333 -5.02 -22.00 -1.21
N MET A 334 -6.15 -22.58 -0.78
CA MET A 334 -6.96 -22.03 0.32
C MET A 334 -6.16 -21.98 1.62
N ILE A 335 -5.46 -23.06 1.97
CA ILE A 335 -4.58 -23.10 3.15
C ILE A 335 -3.46 -22.07 3.03
N PHE A 336 -2.83 -21.95 1.85
CA PHE A 336 -1.79 -20.97 1.59
C PHE A 336 -2.27 -19.53 1.79
N VAL A 337 -3.43 -19.17 1.21
CA VAL A 337 -4.00 -17.82 1.33
C VAL A 337 -4.42 -17.53 2.78
N LEU A 338 -5.00 -18.50 3.48
CA LEU A 338 -5.30 -18.37 4.92
C LEU A 338 -4.03 -18.17 5.76
N TYR A 339 -2.96 -18.87 5.43
CA TYR A 339 -1.66 -18.69 6.08
C TYR A 339 -1.12 -17.27 5.87
N LEU A 340 -1.17 -16.75 4.64
CA LEU A 340 -0.78 -15.37 4.34
C LEU A 340 -1.61 -14.37 5.16
N ASP A 341 -2.93 -14.55 5.19
CA ASP A 341 -3.83 -13.66 5.92
C ASP A 341 -3.57 -13.65 7.43
N ILE A 342 -3.39 -14.82 8.04
CA ILE A 342 -3.24 -14.94 9.50
C ILE A 342 -1.83 -14.55 9.94
N PHE A 343 -0.81 -15.15 9.35
CA PHE A 343 0.56 -15.06 9.86
C PHE A 343 1.36 -13.90 9.29
N LEU A 344 1.09 -13.52 8.02
CA LEU A 344 1.83 -12.44 7.37
C LEU A 344 1.14 -11.09 7.49
N ARG A 345 -0.17 -11.04 7.79
CA ARG A 345 -0.94 -9.78 7.82
C ARG A 345 -1.69 -9.52 9.11
N ALA A 346 -2.31 -10.54 9.72
CA ALA A 346 -3.09 -10.35 10.94
C ALA A 346 -2.22 -10.37 12.22
N LEU A 347 -1.12 -11.13 12.21
CA LEU A 347 -0.18 -11.26 13.33
C LEU A 347 1.10 -10.43 13.19
N SER A 348 1.33 -9.82 12.02
CA SER A 348 2.45 -8.90 11.73
C SER A 348 2.10 -7.46 12.05
#